data_AF-A0A061NBF4-F1
#
_entry.id   AF-A0A061NBF4-F1
#
_cell.length_a   1.000
_cell.length_b   1.000
_cell.length_c   1.000
_cell.angle_alpha   90.00
_cell.angle_beta   90.00
_cell.angle_gamma   90.00
#
_symmetry.space_group_name_H-M   'P 1'
#
loop_
_entity.id
_entity.type
_entity.pdbx_description
1 polymer ?
#
loop_
_entity_poly.entity_id
_entity_poly.type
_entity_poly.pdbx_seq_one_letter_code
_entity_poly.pdbx_strand_id
1 'polypeptide(L)' 'MLQNLGGIQLGQQKSVQVIRVGDRFFIVGVGDSIQLLDEIRDEDEIQQLVEKADQTYSAPDFMSHAKSFCKTSEKG' A
#
# COMPACT_ATOMS: atom_id res chain seq x y z
N MET A 1 7.53 -5.06 15.24
CA MET A 1 7.69 -6.12 14.22
C MET A 1 7.50 -5.47 12.86
N LEU A 2 8.29 -5.83 11.83
CA LEU A 2 8.15 -5.32 10.46
C LEU A 2 7.46 -6.38 9.61
N GLN A 3 6.42 -6.01 8.87
CA GLN A 3 5.74 -6.89 7.93
C GLN A 3 5.53 -6.19 6.59
N ASN A 4 5.66 -6.92 5.49
CA ASN A 4 5.33 -6.44 4.16
C ASN A 4 3.90 -6.88 3.83
N LEU A 5 3.05 -5.95 3.41
CA LEU A 5 1.64 -6.16 3.15
C LEU A 5 1.31 -6.24 1.66
N GLY A 6 2.32 -6.08 0.81
CA GLY A 6 2.21 -6.15 -0.64
C GLY A 6 2.76 -4.92 -1.33
N GLY A 7 2.73 -4.94 -2.66
CA GLY A 7 3.20 -3.82 -3.48
C GLY A 7 2.93 -4.01 -4.95
N ILE A 8 3.08 -2.93 -5.70
CA ILE A 8 2.87 -2.86 -7.15
C ILE A 8 4.16 -2.40 -7.81
N GLN A 9 4.55 -3.08 -8.89
CA GLN A 9 5.63 -2.64 -9.77
C GLN A 9 5.12 -1.58 -10.74
N LEU A 10 5.80 -0.43 -10.77
CA LEU A 10 5.46 0.71 -11.60
C LEU A 10 6.36 0.82 -12.85
N GLY A 11 7.42 0.02 -12.94
CA GLY A 11 8.33 -0.01 -14.09
C GLY A 11 9.56 -0.89 -13.86
N GLN A 12 10.55 -0.78 -14.75
CA GLN A 12 11.74 -1.66 -14.80
C GLN A 12 12.51 -1.77 -13.47
N GLN A 13 12.55 -0.70 -12.68
CA GLN A 13 13.28 -0.65 -11.40
C GLN A 13 12.56 0.21 -10.35
N LYS A 14 11.23 0.34 -10.45
CA LYS A 14 10.43 1.15 -9.52
C LYS A 14 9.24 0.34 -9.04
N SER A 15 9.04 0.31 -7.73
CA SER A 15 7.89 -0.33 -7.09
C SER A 15 7.41 0.50 -5.92
N VAL A 16 6.13 0.38 -5.59
CA VAL A 16 5.55 0.93 -4.38
C VAL A 16 5.09 -0.23 -3.51
N GLN A 17 5.49 -0.23 -2.25
CA GLN A 17 5.21 -1.31 -1.32
C GLN A 17 4.60 -0.74 -0.04
N VAL A 18 3.70 -1.49 0.56
CA VAL A 18 3.10 -1.16 1.85
C VAL A 18 3.75 -2.03 2.91
N ILE A 19 4.27 -1.39 3.96
CA ILE A 19 4.89 -2.07 5.09
C ILE A 19 4.21 -1.66 6.40
N ARG A 20 4.06 -2.61 7.32
CA ARG A 20 3.62 -2.37 8.68
C ARG A 20 4.81 -2.40 9.62
N VAL A 21 4.95 -1.36 10.44
CA VAL A 21 5.95 -1.29 11.50
C VAL A 21 5.24 -1.09 12.84
N GLY A 22 5.17 -2.15 13.63
CA GLY A 22 4.36 -2.12 14.86
C GLY A 22 2.88 -1.99 14.50
N ASP A 23 2.25 -0.89 14.90
CA ASP A 23 0.84 -0.59 14.63
C ASP A 23 0.63 0.46 13.52
N ARG A 24 1.72 0.88 12.86
CA ARG A 24 1.67 1.90 11.81
C ARG A 24 1.92 1.30 10.44
N PHE A 25 1.30 1.89 9.43
CA PHE A 25 1.36 1.45 8.04
C PHE A 25 1.99 2.54 7.18
N PHE A 26 2.91 2.13 6.32
CA PHE A 26 3.75 3.03 5.54
C PHE A 26 3.76 2.59 4.09
N ILE A 27 3.67 3.57 3.19
CA ILE A 27 3.81 3.38 1.76
C ILE A 27 5.22 3.82 1.39
N VAL A 28 6.03 2.89 0.90
CA VAL A 28 7.41 3.12 0.51
C VAL A 28 7.61 2.90 -0.98
N GLY A 29 8.28 3.84 -1.64
CA GLY A 29 8.76 3.70 -3.01
C GLY A 29 10.14 3.06 -2.99
N VAL A 30 10.32 1.98 -3.74
CA VAL A 30 11.59 1.26 -3.88
C VAL A 30 12.06 1.31 -5.33
N GLY A 31 13.25 1.87 -5.55
CA GLY A 31 13.98 1.77 -6.80
C GLY A 31 15.49 1.87 -6.56
N ASP A 32 16.15 2.88 -7.11
CA ASP A 32 17.55 3.23 -6.76
C ASP A 32 17.74 3.56 -5.27
N SER A 33 16.68 4.03 -4.62
CA SER A 33 16.66 4.33 -3.19
C SER A 33 15.27 4.03 -2.63
N ILE A 34 15.20 3.85 -1.32
CA ILE A 34 13.94 3.65 -0.61
C ILE A 34 13.47 5.01 -0.09
N GLN A 35 12.27 5.41 -0.49
CA GLN A 35 11.66 6.67 -0.08
C GLN A 35 10.34 6.37 0.63
N LEU A 36 10.11 6.98 1.80
CA LEU A 36 8.76 7.01 2.38
C LEU A 36 7.91 7.96 1.55
N LEU A 37 6.83 7.43 0.95
CA LEU A 37 5.89 8.20 0.14
C LEU A 37 4.76 8.73 1.02
N ASP A 38 4.20 7.88 1.88
CA ASP A 38 3.11 8.26 2.77
C ASP A 38 3.03 7.37 4.01
N GLU A 39 2.36 7.87 5.05
CA GLU A 39 2.00 7.15 6.26
C GLU A 39 0.48 7.09 6.37
N ILE A 40 -0.07 5.88 6.41
CA ILE A 40 -1.51 5.68 6.62
C ILE A 40 -1.77 5.91 8.10
N ARG A 41 -2.44 7.02 8.41
CA ARG A 41 -2.81 7.43 9.77
C ARG A 41 -4.28 7.25 10.08
N ASP A 42 -5.09 7.04 9.05
CA ASP A 42 -6.52 6.90 9.19
C ASP A 42 -6.88 5.51 9.73
N GLU A 43 -7.59 5.48 10.85
CA GLU A 43 -7.90 4.25 11.55
C GLU A 43 -8.94 3.39 10.80
N ASP A 44 -9.78 3.98 9.95
CA ASP A 44 -10.74 3.24 9.11
C ASP A 44 -9.99 2.54 7.97
N GLU A 45 -9.08 3.24 7.29
CA GLU A 45 -8.23 2.66 6.24
C GLU A 45 -7.36 1.52 6.79
N ILE A 46 -6.77 1.69 7.98
CA ILE A 46 -5.99 0.64 8.64
C ILE A 46 -6.87 -0.57 8.94
N GLN A 47 -8.07 -0.37 9.49
CA GLN A 47 -9.01 -1.45 9.77
C GLN A 47 -9.41 -2.18 8.50
N GLN A 48 -9.72 -1.47 7.41
CA GLN A 48 -10.03 -2.09 6.13
C GLN A 48 -8.84 -2.87 5.54
N LEU A 49 -7.61 -2.39 5.73
CA LEU A 49 -6.41 -3.10 5.29
C LEU A 49 -6.19 -4.38 6.10
N VAL A 50 -6.37 -4.32 7.42
CA VAL A 50 -6.19 -5.45 8.34
C VAL A 50 -7.30 -6.48 8.14
N GLU A 51 -8.55 -6.05 8.02
CA GLU A 51 -9.70 -6.93 7.83
C GLU A 51 -9.59 -7.69 6.51
N LYS A 52 -9.17 -7.03 5.42
CA LYS A 52 -8.91 -7.68 4.14
C LYS A 52 -7.70 -8.62 4.16
N ALA A 53 -6.67 -8.31 4.96
CA ALA A 53 -5.50 -9.18 5.13
C ALA A 53 -5.83 -10.45 5.94
N ASP A 54 -6.73 -10.35 6.92
CA ASP A 54 -7.19 -11.49 7.73
C ASP A 54 -8.10 -12.43 6.93
N GLN A 55 -8.92 -11.87 6.03
CA GLN A 55 -9.87 -12.67 5.24
C GLN A 55 -9.22 -13.50 4.12
N THR A 56 -8.01 -13.20 3.63
CA THR A 56 -7.40 -13.98 2.55
C THR A 56 -5.88 -13.83 2.53
N TYR A 57 -5.18 -14.87 3.00
CA TYR A 57 -3.82 -15.20 2.55
C TYR A 57 -3.87 -15.58 1.05
N SER A 58 -4.03 -14.60 0.17
CA SER A 58 -3.70 -14.68 -1.25
C SER A 58 -3.70 -13.28 -1.81
N ALA A 59 -2.55 -12.86 -2.32
CA ALA A 59 -2.38 -11.67 -3.13
C ALA A 59 -3.22 -11.81 -4.40
N PRO A 60 -4.39 -11.15 -4.48
CA PRO A 60 -4.58 -10.18 -5.58
C PRO A 60 -5.49 -8.97 -5.28
N ASP A 61 -6.09 -8.80 -4.10
CA ASP A 61 -7.21 -7.86 -3.93
C ASP A 61 -6.81 -6.35 -3.85
N PHE A 62 -5.55 -6.04 -3.54
CA PHE A 62 -5.05 -4.66 -3.47
C PHE A 62 -5.20 -3.89 -4.79
N MET A 63 -5.13 -4.58 -5.94
CA MET A 63 -5.19 -3.98 -7.27
C MET A 63 -6.56 -3.35 -7.58
N SER A 64 -7.63 -3.84 -6.93
CA SER A 64 -8.99 -3.33 -7.15
C SER A 64 -9.22 -1.97 -6.50
N HIS A 65 -8.56 -1.69 -5.36
CA HIS A 65 -8.77 -0.46 -4.60
C HIS A 65 -7.81 0.67 -5.02
N ALA A 66 -6.55 0.35 -5.32
CA ALA A 66 -5.57 1.34 -5.81
C ALA A 66 -6.03 2.01 -7.13
N LYS A 67 -6.81 1.29 -7.96
CA LYS A 67 -7.41 1.83 -9.18
C LYS A 67 -8.47 2.91 -8.92
N SER A 68 -9.21 2.85 -7.80
CA SER A 68 -10.19 3.88 -7.44
C SER A 68 -9.52 5.16 -6.98
N PHE A 69 -8.38 5.07 -6.31
CA PHE A 69 -7.66 6.25 -5.83
C PHE A 69 -6.95 7.01 -6.96
N CYS A 70 -6.40 6.30 -7.96
CA CYS A 70 -5.71 6.93 -9.09
C CYS A 70 -6.67 7.62 -10.09
N LYS A 71 -7.97 7.33 -10.05
CA LYS A 71 -8.96 7.91 -10.99
C LYS A 71 -9.53 9.25 -10.53
N THR A 72 -9.22 9.69 -9.31
CA THR A 72 -9.61 10.99 -8.74
C THR A 72 -8.44 11.97 -8.82
N SER A 73 -7.88 12.18 -10.01
CA SER A 73 -6.94 13.30 -10.24
C SER A 73 -7.00 13.83 -11.67
N GLU A 74 -8.18 13.76 -12.29
CA GLU A 74 -8.48 14.37 -13.60
C GLU A 74 -9.87 15.00 -13.59
N LYS A 75 -10.14 15.95 -12.68
CA LYS A 75 -11.12 17.03 -12.86
C LYS A 75 -10.78 18.21 -11.95
N GLY A 76 -10.08 19.19 -12.50
CA GLY A 76 -9.76 20.48 -11.91
C GLY A 76 -9.08 21.35 -12.95
#